data_AF-A0A537MSK3-F1
#
_entry.id   AF-A0A537MSK3-F1
#
_cell.length_a   1.000
_cell.length_b   1.000
_cell.length_c   1.000
_cell.angle_alpha   90.00
_cell.angle_beta   90.00
_cell.angle_gamma   90.00
#
_symmetry.space_group_name_H-M   'P 1'
#
loop_
_entity.id
_entity.type
_entity.pdbx_description
1 polymer ?
#
loop_
_entity_poly.entity_id
_entity_poly.type
_entity_poly.pdbx_seq_one_letter_code
_entity_poly.pdbx_strand_id
1 'polypeptide(L)'
;MKAALGAIVLCMAALPAQCRTLHVVGTAGYLSEWEIEGEVTARSGDTTELSGPLTWTHVGLCSVNGPQRKQGEISIRLSKSGSSSELSATMSLDGGRCVYGGQFSGTSSGYMDCPDSKGIPLSISIK
;
A
#
# COMPACT_ATOMS: atom_id res chain seq x y z
N MET A 1 11.96 66.03 -0.86
CA MET A 1 10.89 65.00 -0.81
C MET A 1 11.54 63.66 -1.12
N LYS A 2 11.51 62.72 -0.15
CA LYS A 2 12.29 61.47 -0.17
C LYS A 2 11.49 60.38 -0.90
N ALA A 3 12.02 59.86 -2.01
CA ALA A 3 11.42 58.74 -2.74
C ALA A 3 11.98 57.42 -2.20
N ALA A 4 11.13 56.62 -1.57
CA ALA A 4 11.47 55.27 -1.14
C ALA A 4 11.21 54.29 -2.30
N LEU A 5 12.27 53.66 -2.82
CA LEU A 5 12.14 52.50 -3.72
C LEU A 5 11.78 51.27 -2.89
N GLY A 6 10.57 50.73 -3.10
CA GLY A 6 10.10 49.48 -2.49
C GLY A 6 10.71 48.26 -3.18
N ALA A 7 11.36 47.39 -2.41
CA ALA A 7 11.79 46.07 -2.85
C ALA A 7 10.60 45.10 -2.82
N ILE A 8 10.18 44.60 -3.98
CA ILE A 8 9.19 43.52 -4.08
C ILE A 8 9.94 42.20 -3.90
N VAL A 9 9.90 41.66 -2.68
CA VAL A 9 10.36 40.30 -2.38
C VAL A 9 9.25 39.34 -2.79
N LEU A 10 9.46 38.64 -3.91
CA LEU A 10 8.56 37.60 -4.39
C LEU A 10 8.84 36.30 -3.63
N CYS A 11 8.12 36.06 -2.53
CA CYS A 11 8.15 34.77 -1.84
C CYS A 11 7.46 33.71 -2.72
N MET A 12 8.26 32.89 -3.42
CA MET A 12 7.78 31.62 -3.96
C MET A 12 7.47 30.68 -2.78
N ALA A 13 6.20 30.58 -2.39
CA ALA A 13 5.74 29.57 -1.48
C ALA A 13 5.83 28.20 -2.17
N ALA A 14 6.92 27.46 -1.91
CA ALA A 14 6.97 26.04 -2.19
C ALA A 14 5.98 25.34 -1.24
N LEU A 15 4.76 25.09 -1.72
CA LEU A 15 3.82 24.22 -1.02
C LEU A 15 4.46 22.83 -0.94
N PRO A 16 4.54 22.19 0.24
CA PRO A 16 5.00 20.82 0.30
C PRO A 16 4.03 19.97 -0.52
N ALA A 17 4.54 19.26 -1.53
CA ALA A 17 3.80 18.19 -2.17
C ALA A 17 3.49 17.18 -1.05
N GLN A 18 2.26 17.19 -0.53
CA GLN A 18 1.83 16.29 0.52
C GLN A 18 1.79 14.88 -0.07
N CYS A 19 2.89 14.17 0.06
CA CYS A 19 2.94 12.74 -0.17
C CYS A 19 2.07 12.12 0.92
N ARG A 20 0.81 11.81 0.60
CA ARG A 20 -0.13 11.21 1.56
C ARG A 20 0.27 9.76 1.76
N THR A 21 0.82 9.45 2.94
CA THR A 21 1.01 8.06 3.39
C THR A 21 -0.35 7.46 3.72
N LEU A 22 -0.58 6.22 3.27
CA LEU A 22 -1.76 5.43 3.56
C LEU A 22 -1.36 4.15 4.27
N HIS A 23 -2.21 3.70 5.19
CA HIS A 23 -1.98 2.46 5.91
C HIS A 23 -2.68 1.31 5.19
N VAL A 24 -1.94 0.24 4.95
CA VAL A 24 -2.47 -1.02 4.42
C VAL A 24 -2.55 -1.99 5.58
N VAL A 25 -3.74 -2.54 5.82
CA VAL A 25 -3.95 -3.60 6.82
C VAL A 25 -4.76 -4.73 6.20
N GLY A 26 -4.58 -5.96 6.69
CA GLY A 26 -5.32 -7.09 6.13
C GLY A 26 -4.97 -8.43 6.73
N THR A 27 -5.51 -9.47 6.13
CA THR A 27 -5.21 -10.87 6.45
C THR A 27 -5.02 -11.70 5.19
N ALA A 28 -4.19 -12.73 5.28
CA ALA A 28 -3.94 -13.69 4.22
C ALA A 28 -3.89 -15.13 4.74
N GLY A 29 -4.11 -16.07 3.82
CA GLY A 29 -4.05 -17.51 4.10
C GLY A 29 -5.42 -18.13 4.31
N TYR A 30 -5.49 -19.46 4.22
CA TYR A 30 -6.76 -20.21 4.24
C TYR A 30 -7.48 -20.11 5.58
N LEU A 31 -6.74 -19.88 6.65
CA LEU A 31 -7.25 -19.71 8.01
C LEU A 31 -7.08 -18.27 8.49
N SER A 32 -6.81 -17.32 7.58
CA SER A 32 -6.42 -15.94 7.93
C SER A 32 -5.22 -15.91 8.89
N GLU A 33 -4.30 -16.87 8.72
CA GLU A 33 -3.19 -17.11 9.64
C GLU A 33 -2.05 -16.09 9.51
N TRP A 34 -2.12 -15.19 8.52
CA TRP A 34 -1.20 -14.07 8.35
C TRP A 34 -1.94 -12.75 8.50
N GLU A 35 -1.46 -11.89 9.40
CA GLU A 35 -1.81 -10.47 9.43
C GLU A 35 -0.85 -9.68 8.53
N ILE A 36 -1.39 -8.68 7.85
CA ILE A 36 -0.66 -7.80 6.93
C ILE A 36 -0.75 -6.38 7.47
N GLU A 37 0.39 -5.71 7.57
CA GLU A 37 0.48 -4.29 7.91
C GLU A 37 1.55 -3.61 7.06
N GLY A 38 1.28 -2.41 6.57
CA GLY A 38 2.24 -1.65 5.79
C GLY A 38 1.85 -0.20 5.60
N GLU A 39 2.78 0.56 5.04
CA GLU A 39 2.59 1.97 4.70
C GLU A 39 2.93 2.19 3.23
N VAL A 40 2.03 2.82 2.49
CA VAL A 40 2.22 3.09 1.07
C VAL A 40 2.15 4.58 0.79
N THR A 41 2.97 5.03 -0.15
CA THR A 41 3.03 6.42 -0.60
C THR A 41 2.95 6.47 -2.11
N ALA A 42 2.46 7.59 -2.65
CA ALA A 42 2.40 7.77 -4.10
C ALA A 42 3.81 7.83 -4.68
N ARG A 43 4.04 7.10 -5.78
CA ARG A 43 5.32 7.17 -6.47
C ARG A 43 5.46 8.56 -7.11
N SER A 44 6.65 9.15 -7.04
CA SER A 44 6.89 10.48 -7.61
C SER A 44 6.51 10.52 -9.08
N GLY A 45 5.49 11.31 -9.43
CA GLY A 45 4.97 11.46 -10.80
C GLY A 45 3.80 10.55 -11.19
N ASP A 46 3.41 9.56 -10.36
CA ASP A 46 2.22 8.73 -10.58
C ASP A 46 1.39 8.63 -9.30
N THR A 47 0.31 9.41 -9.21
CA THR A 47 -0.61 9.38 -8.06
C THR A 47 -1.55 8.18 -8.07
N THR A 48 -1.55 7.38 -9.14
CA THR A 48 -2.39 6.18 -9.28
C THR A 48 -1.71 4.91 -8.78
N GLU A 49 -0.39 4.98 -8.56
CA GLU A 49 0.42 3.90 -8.01
C GLU A 49 0.96 4.27 -6.63
N LEU A 50 0.60 3.44 -5.65
CA LEU A 50 1.04 3.55 -4.27
C LEU A 50 2.00 2.40 -3.99
N SER A 51 3.13 2.66 -3.35
CA SER A 51 4.04 1.60 -2.95
C SER A 51 4.71 1.87 -1.62
N GLY A 52 5.13 0.79 -0.96
CA GLY A 52 5.94 0.88 0.24
C GLY A 52 6.05 -0.45 0.97
N PRO A 53 6.74 -0.45 2.12
CA PRO A 53 7.04 -1.65 2.86
C PRO A 53 5.78 -2.24 3.48
N LEU A 54 5.75 -3.57 3.57
CA LEU A 54 4.76 -4.31 4.36
C LEU A 54 5.43 -5.41 5.19
N THR A 55 4.78 -5.79 6.27
CA THR A 55 5.13 -6.94 7.11
C THR A 55 3.96 -7.91 7.14
N TRP A 56 4.27 -9.19 7.03
CA TRP A 56 3.35 -10.29 7.26
C TRP A 56 3.71 -10.96 8.59
N THR A 57 2.75 -11.06 9.50
CA THR A 57 2.93 -11.71 10.79
C THR A 57 2.05 -12.94 10.88
N HIS A 58 2.65 -14.11 11.09
CA HIS A 58 1.90 -15.35 11.26
C HIS A 58 1.27 -15.39 12.66
N VAL A 59 -0.05 -15.29 12.75
CA VAL A 59 -0.80 -15.23 14.02
C VAL A 59 -1.33 -16.57 14.49
N GLY A 60 -1.33 -17.60 13.63
CA GLY A 60 -1.82 -18.94 13.99
C GLY A 60 -0.81 -19.87 14.68
N LEU A 61 0.47 -19.50 14.74
CA LEU A 61 1.56 -20.34 15.25
C LEU A 61 2.59 -19.46 15.97
N CYS A 62 2.86 -19.78 17.24
CA CYS A 62 3.97 -19.22 17.98
C CYS A 62 5.15 -20.18 17.90
N SER A 63 6.29 -19.71 17.40
CA SER A 63 7.57 -20.43 17.56
C SER A 63 8.20 -20.08 18.90
N VAL A 64 9.28 -20.78 19.28
CA VAL A 64 10.12 -20.38 20.43
C VAL A 64 10.63 -18.94 20.34
N ASN A 65 10.70 -18.38 19.12
CA ASN A 65 11.15 -17.01 18.86
C ASN A 65 9.99 -16.03 18.64
N GLY A 66 8.75 -16.42 18.95
CA GLY A 66 7.53 -15.64 18.72
C GLY A 66 6.90 -15.87 17.34
N PRO A 67 5.96 -15.00 16.93
CA PRO A 67 5.32 -15.05 15.63
C PRO A 67 6.34 -14.96 14.49
N GLN A 68 6.16 -15.79 13.46
CA GLN A 68 6.95 -15.69 12.24
C GLN A 68 6.63 -14.37 11.53
N ARG A 69 7.65 -13.63 11.12
CA ARG A 69 7.48 -12.37 10.37
C ARG A 69 8.18 -12.45 9.02
N LYS A 70 7.52 -11.95 7.98
CA LYS A 70 8.11 -11.75 6.65
C LYS A 70 8.04 -10.28 6.29
N GLN A 71 9.15 -9.73 5.83
CA GLN A 71 9.22 -8.36 5.34
C GLN A 71 9.10 -8.36 3.82
N GLY A 72 8.49 -7.32 3.28
CA GLY A 72 8.25 -7.21 1.86
C GLY A 72 7.91 -5.81 1.40
N GLU A 73 7.54 -5.72 0.14
CA GLU A 73 7.07 -4.49 -0.51
C GLU A 73 5.72 -4.73 -1.19
N ILE A 74 4.81 -3.76 -1.12
CA ILE A 74 3.54 -3.76 -1.84
C ILE A 74 3.52 -2.63 -2.86
N SER A 75 3.00 -2.91 -4.05
CA SER A 75 2.59 -1.90 -5.02
C SER A 75 1.09 -2.08 -5.31
N ILE A 76 0.35 -0.98 -5.24
CA ILE A 76 -1.11 -0.92 -5.40
C ILE A 76 -1.43 0.05 -6.51
N ARG A 77 -2.28 -0.38 -7.44
CA ARG A 77 -2.89 0.49 -8.45
C ARG A 77 -4.41 0.49 -8.26
N LEU A 78 -4.96 1.68 -8.12
CA LEU A 78 -6.41 1.90 -8.02
C LEU A 78 -6.93 2.40 -9.37
N SER A 79 -7.86 1.66 -9.96
CA SER A 79 -8.51 2.02 -11.22
C SER A 79 -10.01 2.23 -11.00
N LYS A 80 -10.62 3.13 -11.76
CA LYS A 80 -12.08 3.31 -11.79
C LYS A 80 -12.64 2.75 -13.08
N SER A 81 -13.71 1.97 -12.98
CA SER A 81 -14.48 1.47 -14.12
C SER A 81 -15.97 1.71 -13.85
N GLY A 82 -16.53 2.75 -14.47
CA GLY A 82 -17.90 3.19 -14.22
C GLY A 82 -18.13 3.63 -12.77
N SER A 83 -19.07 2.99 -12.09
CA SER A 83 -19.37 3.23 -10.66
C SER A 83 -18.54 2.36 -9.69
N SER A 84 -17.71 1.45 -10.21
CA SER A 84 -16.87 0.56 -9.40
C SER A 84 -15.41 1.02 -9.39
N SER A 85 -14.71 0.77 -8.30
CA SER A 85 -13.25 0.88 -8.25
C SER A 85 -12.65 -0.52 -8.16
N GLU A 86 -11.54 -0.73 -8.84
CA GLU A 86 -10.73 -1.95 -8.78
C GLU A 86 -9.40 -1.64 -8.11
N LEU A 87 -8.92 -2.62 -7.38
CA LEU A 87 -7.60 -2.64 -6.78
C LEU A 87 -6.81 -3.77 -7.42
N SER A 88 -5.66 -3.43 -7.97
CA SER A 88 -4.61 -4.38 -8.35
C SER A 88 -3.45 -4.22 -7.38
N ALA A 89 -2.98 -5.31 -6.78
CA ALA A 89 -1.84 -5.29 -5.87
C ALA A 89 -0.80 -6.33 -6.27
N THR A 90 0.47 -5.96 -6.15
CA THR A 90 1.62 -6.87 -6.25
C THR A 90 2.39 -6.80 -4.95
N MET A 91 2.55 -7.93 -4.27
CA MET A 91 3.32 -8.05 -3.03
C MET A 91 4.58 -8.86 -3.29
N SER A 92 5.71 -8.40 -2.77
CA SER A 92 7.00 -9.09 -2.87
C SER A 92 7.45 -9.51 -1.48
N LEU A 93 7.63 -10.80 -1.23
CA LEU A 93 7.98 -11.37 0.07
C LEU A 93 9.08 -12.42 -0.14
N ASP A 94 10.21 -12.30 0.56
CA ASP A 94 11.34 -13.24 0.46
C ASP A 94 11.78 -13.53 -0.99
N GLY A 95 11.66 -12.54 -1.89
CA GLY A 95 11.95 -12.67 -3.33
C GLY A 95 10.84 -13.29 -4.19
N GLY A 96 9.77 -13.82 -3.58
CA GLY A 96 8.57 -14.28 -4.27
C GLY A 96 7.59 -13.15 -4.56
N ARG A 97 6.86 -13.23 -5.68
CA ARG A 97 5.87 -12.23 -6.09
C ARG A 97 4.45 -12.79 -6.07
N CYS A 98 3.59 -12.21 -5.24
CA CYS A 98 2.16 -12.49 -5.19
C CYS A 98 1.36 -11.39 -5.90
N VAL A 99 0.34 -11.77 -6.67
CA VAL A 99 -0.52 -10.85 -7.42
C VAL A 99 -1.98 -10.98 -6.99
N TYR A 100 -2.65 -9.85 -6.84
CA TYR A 100 -4.04 -9.75 -6.40
C TYR A 100 -4.80 -8.76 -7.29
N GLY A 101 -6.07 -9.08 -7.58
CA GLY A 101 -7.01 -8.19 -8.23
C GLY A 101 -8.40 -8.36 -7.63
N GLY A 102 -9.08 -7.26 -7.33
CA GLY A 102 -10.42 -7.31 -6.78
C GLY A 102 -11.14 -5.96 -6.79
N GLN A 103 -12.47 -6.00 -6.62
CA GLN A 103 -13.25 -4.78 -6.42
C GLN A 103 -12.87 -4.10 -5.11
N PHE A 104 -12.93 -2.78 -5.08
CA PHE A 104 -12.47 -1.99 -3.95
C PHE A 104 -13.44 -0.86 -3.62
N SER A 105 -13.81 -0.79 -2.34
CA SER A 105 -14.65 0.28 -1.77
C SER A 105 -14.11 0.74 -0.40
N GLY A 106 -12.78 0.73 -0.24
CA GLY A 106 -12.08 0.94 1.05
C GLY A 106 -11.52 -0.36 1.63
N THR A 107 -12.20 -1.47 1.35
CA THR A 107 -11.74 -2.84 1.61
C THR A 107 -11.89 -3.65 0.32
N SER A 108 -11.03 -4.64 0.12
CA SER A 108 -11.11 -5.64 -0.95
C SER A 108 -10.83 -7.02 -0.37
N SER A 109 -11.59 -8.02 -0.81
CA SER A 109 -11.35 -9.41 -0.45
C SER A 109 -11.46 -10.30 -1.68
N GLY A 110 -10.62 -11.32 -1.75
CA GLY A 110 -10.58 -12.24 -2.87
C GLY A 110 -9.43 -13.23 -2.72
N TYR A 111 -8.81 -13.57 -3.84
CA TYR A 111 -7.73 -14.53 -3.88
C TYR A 111 -6.53 -13.95 -4.61
N MET A 112 -5.33 -14.23 -4.08
CA MET A 112 -4.07 -13.87 -4.70
C MET A 112 -3.32 -15.11 -5.15
N ASP A 113 -2.44 -14.89 -6.11
CA ASP A 113 -1.61 -15.91 -6.72
C ASP A 113 -0.14 -15.62 -6.46
N CYS A 114 0.56 -16.57 -5.85
CA CYS A 114 2.00 -16.53 -5.59
C CYS A 114 2.73 -17.55 -6.48
N PRO A 115 4.08 -17.58 -6.49
CA PRO A 115 4.84 -18.49 -7.36
C PRO A 115 4.57 -19.97 -7.05
N ASP A 116 4.53 -20.32 -5.75
CA ASP A 116 4.39 -21.71 -5.29
C ASP A 116 2.97 -22.10 -4.89
N SER A 117 2.02 -21.15 -4.94
CA SER A 117 0.65 -21.36 -4.47
C SER A 117 -0.33 -20.44 -5.17
N LYS A 118 -1.52 -20.98 -5.45
CA LYS A 118 -2.59 -20.31 -6.22
C LYS A 118 -3.85 -20.24 -5.37
N GLY A 119 -4.61 -19.17 -5.56
CA GLY A 119 -5.89 -19.02 -4.86
C GLY A 119 -5.75 -18.86 -3.34
N ILE A 120 -4.74 -18.13 -2.87
CA ILE A 120 -4.56 -17.83 -1.45
C ILE A 120 -5.57 -16.75 -1.05
N PRO A 121 -6.44 -16.97 -0.05
CA PRO A 121 -7.38 -15.94 0.39
C PRO A 121 -6.64 -14.69 0.89
N LEU A 122 -7.17 -13.52 0.52
CA LEU A 122 -6.67 -12.22 0.92
C LEU A 122 -7.85 -11.30 1.26
N SER A 123 -7.74 -10.57 2.37
CA SER A 123 -8.56 -9.41 2.68
C SER A 123 -7.66 -8.24 3.03
N ILE A 124 -7.87 -7.09 2.39
CA ILE A 124 -7.06 -5.89 2.59
C ILE A 124 -7.93 -4.63 2.66
N SER A 125 -7.53 -3.71 3.51
CA SER A 125 -8.11 -2.37 3.64
C SER A 125 -7.02 -1.33 3.52
N ILE A 126 -7.36 -0.20 2.89
CA ILE A 126 -6.49 0.97 2.79
C ILE A 126 -7.15 2.10 3.56
N LYS A 127 -6.45 2.65 4.56
CA LYS A 127 -6.94 3.71 5.47
C LYS A 127 -6.12 4.98 5.32
#